data_AF-A0A1I0HZP8-F1
#
_entry.id   AF-A0A1I0HZP8-F1
#
_cell.length_a   1.000
_cell.length_b   1.000
_cell.length_c   1.000
_cell.angle_alpha   90.00
_cell.angle_beta   90.00
_cell.angle_gamma   90.00
#
_symmetry.space_group_name_H-M   'P 1'
#
loop_
_entity.id
_entity.type
_entity.pdbx_description
1 polymer ?
#
loop_
_entity_poly.entity_id
_entity_poly.type
_entity_poly.pdbx_seq_one_letter_code
_entity_poly.pdbx_strand_id
1 'polypeptide(L)'
;MIPAWLLYLAQAQLALLLLLAVYYGLLRRLTFHQLNRAYLLAALGLAAVYPLLDFGYLLPRRAVAGPLPDLLPTGPAAGPLAAVMPVAGPDYGAWLLGLYTAGAGLLLARLLVQVAALWRLHRSSCPAEADGVAFRAVAQDVSPFSFGACIYLNPAHHAPAELPVVLLHERVHVRQAHSLDVLLGQLHRALAWASPAAWLWLRAVQENHEFVADAAVLRHGRLPVRHYQYSLARLSALAAGPSLTTPFSFLLLKNRIAMMNARPSSSRQLLRYAAGLIALTGLAVSCATPKVAELPVPLSAQPNAKTYSIDKLTYFLNGLPSTKEEAFKAIDNGPATQNGETPQLYVFKGTKPGQSADMAALRRDFGSKVDDGIMLMITAGGEQQPAVQDFVRKYSVKLTLKESAQAQQTITRDYYRKLVDGRGLTDAEIGGRLVFINQQEATAEQLRALPAGKVSALAVADGPVAKYGERGKNGLINVLTKDRSE
;
A
#
# COMPACT_ATOMS: atom_id res chain seq x y z
N MET A 1 24.03 -2.97 -0.36
CA MET A 1 22.55 -2.99 -0.50
C MET A 1 22.09 -1.58 -0.87
N ILE A 2 21.13 -1.41 -1.78
CA ILE A 2 20.60 -0.08 -2.13
C ILE A 2 19.66 0.37 -0.98
N PRO A 3 19.89 1.54 -0.37
CA PRO A 3 19.01 2.09 0.66
C PRO A 3 17.56 2.24 0.19
N ALA A 4 16.59 1.92 1.04
CA ALA A 4 15.16 2.00 0.71
C ALA A 4 14.71 3.40 0.26
N TRP A 5 15.29 4.47 0.83
CA TRP A 5 14.99 5.85 0.45
C TRP A 5 15.42 6.18 -0.99
N LEU A 6 16.49 5.55 -1.50
CA LEU A 6 16.92 5.71 -2.89
C LEU A 6 15.96 5.03 -3.85
N LEU A 7 15.45 3.85 -3.48
CA LEU A 7 14.45 3.14 -4.28
C LEU A 7 13.14 3.94 -4.35
N TYR A 8 12.68 4.45 -3.20
CA TYR A 8 11.51 5.34 -3.14
C TYR A 8 11.69 6.55 -4.05
N LEU A 9 12.83 7.24 -3.95
CA LEU A 9 13.11 8.41 -4.78
C LEU A 9 13.15 8.03 -6.27
N ALA A 10 13.81 6.93 -6.63
CA ALA A 10 13.87 6.48 -8.02
C ALA A 10 12.48 6.20 -8.60
N GLN A 11 11.60 5.52 -7.85
CA GLN A 11 10.22 5.25 -8.25
C GLN A 11 9.42 6.55 -8.42
N ALA A 12 9.53 7.49 -7.47
CA ALA A 12 8.87 8.79 -7.57
C ALA A 12 9.35 9.59 -8.79
N GLN A 13 10.65 9.62 -9.04
CA GLN A 13 11.24 10.35 -10.17
C GLN A 13 10.88 9.71 -11.52
N LEU A 14 10.78 8.39 -11.58
CA LEU A 14 10.31 7.68 -12.78
C LEU A 14 8.84 8.02 -13.09
N ALA A 15 7.98 7.99 -12.07
CA ALA A 15 6.58 8.41 -12.22
C ALA A 15 6.47 9.87 -12.68
N LEU A 16 7.29 10.77 -12.13
CA LEU A 16 7.32 12.18 -12.54
C LEU A 16 7.79 12.34 -13.99
N LEU A 17 8.83 11.62 -14.42
CA LEU A 17 9.30 11.64 -15.82
C LEU A 17 8.20 11.21 -16.79
N LEU A 18 7.45 10.17 -16.45
CA LEU A 18 6.36 9.68 -17.29
C LEU A 18 5.25 10.74 -17.45
N LEU A 19 4.86 11.38 -16.35
CA LEU A 19 3.88 12.47 -16.37
C LEU A 19 4.41 13.70 -17.12
N LEU A 20 5.71 14.02 -16.97
CA LEU A 20 6.35 15.08 -17.75
C LEU A 20 6.40 14.76 -19.24
N ALA A 21 6.58 13.50 -19.64
CA ALA A 21 6.54 13.10 -21.03
C ALA A 21 5.17 13.37 -21.65
N VAL A 22 4.08 13.08 -20.92
CA VAL A 22 2.71 13.46 -21.30
C VAL A 22 2.58 14.98 -21.43
N TYR A 23 3.09 15.74 -20.45
CA TYR A 23 3.07 17.20 -20.52
C TYR A 23 3.78 17.74 -21.76
N TYR A 24 5.07 17.40 -21.95
CA TYR A 24 5.89 17.92 -23.04
C TYR A 24 5.39 17.47 -24.42
N GLY A 25 4.84 16.25 -24.53
CA GLY A 25 4.34 15.70 -25.79
C GLY A 25 2.94 16.18 -26.17
N LEU A 26 2.03 16.32 -25.20
CA LEU A 26 0.59 16.50 -25.48
C LEU A 26 0.00 17.81 -24.95
N LEU A 27 0.45 18.29 -23.79
CA LEU A 27 -0.23 19.35 -23.03
C LEU A 27 0.46 20.72 -23.14
N ARG A 28 1.78 20.76 -23.25
CA ARG A 28 2.61 21.98 -23.25
C ARG A 28 2.17 23.02 -24.29
N ARG A 29 1.67 22.57 -25.44
CA ARG A 29 1.23 23.43 -26.56
C ARG A 29 -0.24 23.87 -26.45
N LEU A 30 -0.97 23.42 -25.42
CA LEU A 30 -2.37 23.78 -25.23
C LEU A 30 -2.48 25.17 -24.60
N THR A 31 -3.46 25.98 -25.04
CA THR A 31 -3.72 27.32 -24.49
C THR A 31 -4.46 27.29 -23.15
N PHE A 32 -4.71 26.11 -22.57
CA PHE A 32 -5.34 25.93 -21.26
C PHE A 32 -4.31 26.08 -20.13
N HIS A 33 -3.67 27.24 -20.03
CA HIS A 33 -2.50 27.45 -19.16
C HIS A 33 -2.77 27.19 -17.67
N GLN A 34 -3.99 27.42 -17.19
CA GLN A 34 -4.39 27.10 -15.81
C GLN A 34 -4.50 25.60 -15.57
N LEU A 35 -5.04 24.85 -16.54
CA LEU A 35 -5.11 23.39 -16.44
C LEU A 35 -3.72 22.77 -16.57
N ASN A 36 -2.85 23.33 -17.42
CA ASN A 36 -1.44 22.93 -17.48
C ASN A 36 -0.74 23.14 -16.14
N ARG A 37 -0.98 24.28 -15.46
CA ARG A 37 -0.46 24.53 -14.10
C ARG A 37 -0.95 23.47 -13.11
N ALA A 38 -2.26 23.24 -13.08
CA ALA A 38 -2.87 22.26 -12.19
C ALA A 38 -2.33 20.84 -12.45
N TYR A 39 -2.16 20.47 -13.71
CA TYR A 39 -1.54 19.21 -14.11
C TYR A 39 -0.11 19.06 -13.61
N LEU A 40 0.73 20.09 -13.77
CA LEU A 40 2.13 20.04 -13.33
C LEU A 40 2.25 19.89 -11.80
N LEU A 41 1.43 20.63 -11.04
CA LEU A 41 1.38 20.52 -9.57
C LEU A 41 0.85 19.16 -9.13
N ALA A 42 -0.24 18.68 -9.75
CA ALA A 42 -0.78 17.35 -9.50
C ALA A 42 0.23 16.24 -9.85
N ALA A 43 1.00 16.40 -10.94
CA ALA A 43 2.00 15.43 -11.35
C ALA A 43 3.11 15.28 -10.30
N LEU A 44 3.58 16.39 -9.72
CA LEU A 44 4.56 16.34 -8.63
C LEU A 44 4.00 15.62 -7.40
N GLY A 45 2.77 15.95 -6.99
CA GLY A 45 2.11 15.32 -5.85
C GLY A 45 1.84 13.83 -6.06
N LEU A 46 1.26 13.46 -7.21
CA LEU A 46 0.98 12.06 -7.57
C LEU A 46 2.27 11.24 -7.67
N ALA A 47 3.33 11.79 -8.25
CA ALA A 47 4.62 11.11 -8.32
C ALA A 47 5.24 10.87 -6.94
N ALA A 48 5.09 11.82 -6.00
CA ALA A 48 5.55 11.64 -4.62
C ALA A 48 4.72 10.59 -3.86
N VAL A 49 3.40 10.54 -4.09
CA VAL A 49 2.52 9.55 -3.44
C VAL A 49 2.64 8.17 -4.08
N TYR A 50 2.99 8.08 -5.37
CA TYR A 50 3.00 6.84 -6.15
C TYR A 50 3.72 5.65 -5.48
N PRO A 51 4.95 5.79 -4.95
CA PRO A 51 5.64 4.65 -4.31
C PRO A 51 5.00 4.17 -3.00
N LEU A 52 4.09 4.96 -2.41
CA LEU A 52 3.37 4.60 -1.19
C LEU A 52 2.11 3.79 -1.47
N LEU A 53 1.69 3.67 -2.73
CA LEU A 53 0.48 2.98 -3.13
C LEU A 53 0.79 1.50 -3.44
N ASP A 54 0.11 0.59 -2.74
CA ASP A 54 0.16 -0.84 -3.04
C ASP A 54 -0.84 -1.17 -4.14
N PHE A 55 -0.38 -1.40 -5.36
CA PHE A 55 -1.22 -1.77 -6.50
C PHE A 55 -1.42 -3.28 -6.66
N GLY A 56 -0.96 -4.11 -5.71
CA GLY A 56 -1.08 -5.56 -5.75
C GLY A 56 -2.52 -6.08 -5.77
N TYR A 57 -3.50 -5.26 -5.40
CA TYR A 57 -4.93 -5.59 -5.48
C TYR A 57 -5.52 -5.48 -6.89
N LEU A 58 -4.85 -4.77 -7.81
CA LEU A 58 -5.31 -4.61 -9.19
C LEU A 58 -4.98 -5.81 -10.07
N LEU A 59 -4.07 -6.69 -9.62
CA LEU A 59 -3.67 -7.89 -10.36
C LEU A 59 -4.37 -9.14 -9.82
N PRO A 60 -4.67 -10.12 -10.68
CA PRO A 60 -5.11 -11.44 -10.23
C PRO A 60 -4.06 -12.04 -9.29
N ARG A 61 -4.50 -12.62 -8.17
CA ARG A 61 -3.60 -13.39 -7.30
C ARG A 61 -2.98 -14.52 -8.11
N ARG A 62 -1.65 -14.53 -8.23
CA ARG A 62 -0.95 -15.66 -8.83
C ARG A 62 -0.93 -16.79 -7.81
N ALA A 63 -1.50 -17.94 -8.18
CA ALA A 63 -1.28 -19.16 -7.43
C ALA A 63 0.23 -19.42 -7.40
N VAL A 64 0.76 -19.72 -6.22
CA VAL A 64 2.10 -20.28 -6.09
C VAL A 64 2.11 -21.54 -6.97
N ALA A 65 2.87 -21.51 -8.08
CA ALA A 65 3.37 -22.77 -8.60
C ALA A 65 4.13 -23.38 -7.43
N GLY A 66 3.67 -24.52 -6.92
CA GLY A 66 4.34 -25.23 -5.84
C GLY A 66 5.84 -25.29 -6.14
N PRO A 67 6.70 -25.36 -5.11
CA PRO A 67 8.14 -25.43 -5.33
C PRO A 67 8.39 -26.49 -6.41
N LEU A 68 9.05 -26.08 -7.50
CA LEU A 68 9.57 -27.05 -8.46
C LEU A 68 10.31 -28.10 -7.61
N PRO A 69 10.07 -29.41 -7.80
CA PRO A 69 10.93 -30.39 -7.18
C PRO A 69 12.35 -30.02 -7.58
N ASP A 70 13.21 -29.77 -6.60
CA ASP A 70 14.63 -29.65 -6.84
C ASP A 70 15.05 -31.01 -7.44
N LEU A 71 15.16 -31.08 -8.76
CA LEU A 71 15.61 -32.25 -9.50
C LEU A 71 17.15 -32.40 -9.43
N LEU A 72 17.80 -31.70 -8.51
CA LEU A 72 19.22 -31.83 -8.24
C LEU A 72 19.41 -32.86 -7.12
N PRO A 73 20.23 -33.91 -7.34
CA PRO A 73 20.55 -34.87 -6.29
C PRO A 73 21.26 -34.10 -5.17
N THR A 74 20.61 -33.99 -4.02
CA THR A 74 21.28 -33.56 -2.80
C THR A 74 22.23 -34.69 -2.40
N GLY A 75 23.50 -34.50 -2.73
CA GLY A 75 24.59 -35.29 -2.16
C GLY A 75 24.57 -35.20 -0.62
N PRO A 76 25.28 -36.10 0.07
CA PRO A 76 25.21 -36.23 1.52
C PRO A 76 25.52 -34.89 2.20
N ALA A 77 24.73 -34.58 3.22
CA ALA A 77 24.75 -33.36 4.00
C ALA A 77 26.18 -32.84 4.22
N ALA A 78 26.52 -31.75 3.55
CA ALA A 78 27.70 -30.97 3.89
C ALA A 78 27.52 -30.48 5.33
N GLY A 79 28.51 -30.77 6.19
CA GLY A 79 28.56 -30.28 7.56
C GLY A 79 28.49 -28.74 7.62
N PRO A 80 28.36 -28.15 8.82
CA PRO A 80 28.18 -26.71 8.97
C PRO A 80 29.34 -25.99 8.28
N LEU A 81 29.05 -25.37 7.14
CA LEU A 81 29.97 -24.49 6.45
C LEU A 81 30.29 -23.38 7.46
N ALA A 82 31.55 -23.32 7.89
CA ALA A 82 32.04 -22.23 8.70
C ALA A 82 31.62 -20.93 8.01
N ALA A 83 30.88 -20.08 8.73
CA ALA A 83 30.47 -18.79 8.22
C ALA A 83 31.75 -18.04 7.84
N VAL A 84 31.99 -17.90 6.54
CA VAL A 84 33.04 -17.02 6.02
C VAL A 84 32.65 -15.64 6.51
N MET A 85 33.35 -15.14 7.53
CA MET A 85 33.19 -13.75 7.97
C MET A 85 33.46 -12.89 6.73
N PRO A 86 32.47 -12.10 6.24
CA PRO A 86 32.73 -11.23 5.13
C PRO A 86 33.82 -10.25 5.58
N VAL A 87 34.97 -10.27 4.90
CA VAL A 87 35.96 -9.20 5.01
C VAL A 87 35.20 -7.91 4.70
N ALA A 88 35.19 -6.98 5.66
CA ALA A 88 34.48 -5.72 5.54
C ALA A 88 35.11 -4.90 4.40
N GLY A 89 34.58 -5.07 3.19
CA GLY A 89 34.87 -4.19 2.08
C GLY A 89 34.37 -2.78 2.35
N PRO A 90 34.79 -1.78 1.56
CA PRO A 90 34.30 -0.41 1.71
C PRO A 90 32.77 -0.36 1.68
N ASP A 91 32.18 0.38 2.62
CA ASP A 91 30.73 0.59 2.67
C ASP A 91 30.30 1.60 1.60
N TYR A 92 30.18 1.11 0.36
CA TYR A 92 29.70 1.90 -0.77
C TYR A 92 28.31 2.53 -0.53
N GLY A 93 27.50 1.97 0.39
CA GLY A 93 26.21 2.54 0.77
C GLY A 93 26.37 3.85 1.53
N ALA A 94 27.27 3.87 2.52
CA ALA A 94 27.62 5.09 3.25
C ALA A 94 28.23 6.17 2.33
N TRP A 95 29.09 5.77 1.39
CA TRP A 95 29.70 6.70 0.43
C TRP A 95 28.65 7.34 -0.49
N LEU A 96 27.73 6.52 -1.02
CA LEU A 96 26.64 7.01 -1.86
C LEU A 96 25.70 7.96 -1.10
N LEU A 97 25.38 7.63 0.15
CA LEU A 97 24.59 8.52 1.03
C LEU A 97 25.34 9.83 1.30
N GLY A 98 26.64 9.79 1.59
CA GLY A 98 27.48 10.96 1.80
C GLY A 98 27.52 11.87 0.57
N LEU A 99 27.75 11.31 -0.61
CA LEU A 99 27.72 12.06 -1.87
C LEU A 99 26.35 12.68 -2.15
N TYR A 100 25.28 11.91 -1.95
CA TYR A 100 23.92 12.37 -2.20
C TYR A 100 23.53 13.53 -1.28
N THR A 101 23.80 13.38 0.02
CA THR A 101 23.51 14.40 1.05
C THR A 101 24.35 15.65 0.87
N ALA A 102 25.62 15.52 0.48
CA ALA A 102 26.47 16.66 0.15
C ALA A 102 25.94 17.46 -1.04
N GLY A 103 25.52 16.78 -2.12
CA GLY A 103 24.93 17.44 -3.30
C GLY A 103 23.62 18.17 -2.97
N ALA A 104 22.73 17.53 -2.20
CA ALA A 104 21.49 18.15 -1.74
C ALA A 104 21.78 19.35 -0.82
N GLY A 105 22.70 19.20 0.13
CA GLY A 105 23.12 20.26 1.04
C GLY A 105 23.68 21.49 0.32
N LEU A 106 24.52 21.29 -0.70
CA LEU A 106 25.07 22.36 -1.52
C LEU A 106 23.97 23.16 -2.23
N LEU A 107 22.99 22.48 -2.84
CA LEU A 107 21.91 23.15 -3.55
C LEU A 107 20.91 23.83 -2.60
N LEU A 108 20.66 23.24 -1.42
CA LEU A 108 19.89 23.90 -0.36
C LEU A 108 20.60 25.14 0.16
N ALA A 109 21.91 25.09 0.41
CA ALA A 109 22.69 26.26 0.81
C ALA A 109 22.64 27.35 -0.27
N ARG A 110 22.78 26.98 -1.55
CA ARG A 110 22.60 27.91 -2.68
C ARG A 110 21.21 28.55 -2.67
N LEU A 111 20.15 27.78 -2.43
CA LEU A 111 18.78 28.30 -2.34
C LEU A 111 18.64 29.30 -1.18
N LEU A 112 19.21 28.99 -0.01
CA LEU A 112 19.21 29.89 1.15
C LEU A 112 19.93 31.21 0.83
N VAL A 113 21.08 31.16 0.16
CA VAL A 113 21.81 32.35 -0.29
C VAL A 113 20.97 33.19 -1.25
N GLN A 114 20.25 32.56 -2.18
CA GLN A 114 19.35 33.27 -3.11
C GLN A 114 18.19 33.96 -2.38
N VAL A 115 17.57 33.29 -1.42
CA VAL A 115 16.50 33.87 -0.59
C VAL A 115 17.05 35.02 0.26
N ALA A 116 18.24 34.87 0.86
CA ALA A 116 18.89 35.92 1.63
C ALA A 116 19.26 37.13 0.75
N ALA A 117 19.74 36.92 -0.48
CA ALA A 117 20.00 37.99 -1.42
C ALA A 117 18.72 38.77 -1.78
N LEU A 118 17.61 38.06 -1.98
CA LEU A 118 16.32 38.68 -2.25
C LEU A 118 15.78 39.44 -1.04
N TRP A 119 15.98 38.93 0.17
CA TRP A 119 15.63 39.65 1.40
C TRP A 119 16.46 40.92 1.59
N ARG A 120 17.76 40.89 1.29
CA ARG A 120 18.60 42.09 1.27
C ARG A 120 18.10 43.12 0.26
N LEU A 121 17.78 42.67 -0.96
CA LEU A 121 17.22 43.53 -2.01
C LEU A 121 15.90 44.17 -1.56
N HIS A 122 15.02 43.40 -0.92
CA HIS A 122 13.78 43.90 -0.34
C HIS A 122 14.02 45.00 0.69
N ARG A 123 14.98 44.80 1.60
CA ARG A 123 15.33 45.80 2.63
C ARG A 123 15.93 47.08 2.06
N SER A 124 16.63 47.00 0.93
CA SER A 124 17.19 48.16 0.24
C SER A 124 16.21 48.81 -0.77
N SER A 125 15.01 48.25 -0.93
CA SER A 125 14.02 48.75 -1.90
C SER A 125 13.07 49.78 -1.29
N CYS A 126 12.63 50.74 -2.11
CA CYS A 126 11.70 51.79 -1.70
C CYS A 126 10.28 51.48 -2.21
N PRO A 127 9.23 51.63 -1.39
CA PRO A 127 7.85 51.56 -1.88
C PRO A 127 7.58 52.63 -2.94
N ALA A 128 6.88 52.25 -4.01
CA ALA A 128 6.48 53.15 -5.09
C ALA A 128 5.15 52.68 -5.69
N GLU A 129 4.51 53.53 -6.49
CA GLU A 129 3.23 53.25 -7.12
C GLU A 129 3.20 53.83 -8.53
N ALA A 130 2.63 53.07 -9.48
CA ALA A 130 2.33 53.54 -10.82
C ALA A 130 1.06 52.87 -11.34
N ASP A 131 0.17 53.65 -11.97
CA ASP A 131 -1.12 53.18 -12.51
C ASP A 131 -1.98 52.39 -11.48
N GLY A 132 -1.96 52.83 -10.21
CA GLY A 132 -2.68 52.17 -9.12
C GLY A 132 -2.10 50.81 -8.69
N VAL A 133 -0.88 50.48 -9.14
CA VAL A 133 -0.18 49.24 -8.79
C VAL A 133 1.03 49.57 -7.92
N ALA A 134 1.00 49.06 -6.68
CA ALA A 134 2.13 49.16 -5.76
C ALA A 134 3.29 48.25 -6.21
N PHE A 135 4.50 48.79 -6.19
CA PHE A 135 5.74 48.07 -6.47
C PHE A 135 6.89 48.55 -5.56
N ARG A 136 8.01 47.86 -5.63
CA ARG A 136 9.25 48.18 -4.94
C ARG A 136 10.27 48.69 -5.96
N ALA A 137 10.60 49.98 -5.88
CA ALA A 137 11.65 50.58 -6.69
C ALA A 137 13.02 50.09 -6.18
N VAL A 138 13.82 49.57 -7.11
CA VAL A 138 15.20 49.11 -6.84
C VAL A 138 16.19 49.90 -7.69
N ALA A 139 17.34 50.22 -7.11
CA ALA A 139 18.41 50.95 -7.80
C ALA A 139 19.31 50.04 -8.68
N GLN A 140 19.19 48.72 -8.53
CA GLN A 140 20.00 47.74 -9.24
C GLN A 140 19.47 47.53 -10.66
N ASP A 141 20.36 47.21 -11.60
CA ASP A 141 20.02 46.87 -12.99
C ASP A 141 19.47 45.45 -13.08
N VAL A 142 18.22 45.30 -12.66
CA VAL A 142 17.47 44.04 -12.71
C VAL A 142 16.28 44.17 -13.64
N SER A 143 16.01 43.11 -14.42
CA SER A 143 14.73 42.99 -15.11
C SER A 143 13.59 42.96 -14.08
N PRO A 144 12.40 43.48 -14.40
CA PRO A 144 11.24 43.37 -13.54
C PRO A 144 10.99 41.92 -13.11
N PHE A 145 10.68 41.72 -11.84
CA PHE A 145 10.32 40.42 -11.33
C PHE A 145 9.40 40.54 -10.12
N SER A 146 8.68 39.46 -9.83
CA SER A 146 7.78 39.38 -8.69
C SER A 146 8.21 38.29 -7.73
N PHE A 147 8.15 38.61 -6.43
CA PHE A 147 8.34 37.61 -5.38
C PHE A 147 7.42 37.83 -4.19
N GLY A 148 6.68 36.79 -3.83
CA GLY A 148 5.67 36.83 -2.79
C GLY A 148 4.57 37.81 -3.17
N ALA A 149 4.31 38.79 -2.30
CA ALA A 149 3.30 39.83 -2.51
C ALA A 149 3.85 41.12 -3.15
N CYS A 150 5.10 41.12 -3.62
CA CYS A 150 5.78 42.33 -4.10
C CYS A 150 6.27 42.20 -5.55
N ILE A 151 6.14 43.31 -6.29
CA ILE A 151 6.74 43.51 -7.61
C ILE A 151 8.00 44.36 -7.41
N TYR A 152 9.11 44.01 -8.06
CA TYR A 152 10.37 44.75 -8.01
C TYR A 152 10.75 45.18 -9.42
N LEU A 153 11.08 46.46 -9.60
CA LEU A 153 11.55 46.99 -10.89
C LEU A 153 12.38 48.26 -10.68
N ASN A 154 13.29 48.53 -11.62
CA ASN A 154 13.99 49.80 -11.71
C ASN A 154 13.21 50.75 -12.65
N PRO A 155 12.59 51.82 -12.14
CA PRO A 155 11.75 52.71 -12.96
C PRO A 155 12.55 53.44 -14.04
N ALA A 156 13.86 53.60 -13.88
CA ALA A 156 14.71 54.28 -14.88
C ALA A 156 14.84 53.52 -16.20
N HIS A 157 14.51 52.21 -16.24
CA HIS A 157 14.75 51.35 -17.40
C HIS A 157 13.51 51.11 -18.27
N HIS A 158 12.37 51.71 -17.91
CA HIS A 158 11.11 51.51 -18.60
C HIS A 158 10.56 52.81 -19.16
N ALA A 159 10.22 52.80 -20.44
CA ALA A 159 9.46 53.89 -21.02
C ALA A 159 8.09 54.00 -20.31
N PRO A 160 7.57 55.21 -20.06
CA PRO A 160 6.28 55.39 -19.39
C PRO A 160 5.12 54.61 -20.02
N ALA A 161 5.15 54.43 -21.34
CA ALA A 161 4.14 53.68 -22.10
C ALA A 161 4.18 52.15 -21.87
N GLU A 162 5.32 51.60 -21.45
CA GLU A 162 5.51 50.16 -21.28
C GLU A 162 5.29 49.71 -19.83
N LEU A 163 5.52 50.62 -18.88
CA LEU A 163 5.43 50.37 -17.45
C LEU A 163 4.07 49.76 -17.02
N PRO A 164 2.90 50.24 -17.51
CA PRO A 164 1.61 49.65 -17.14
C PRO A 164 1.45 48.19 -17.59
N VAL A 165 2.10 47.80 -18.70
CA VAL A 165 2.02 46.44 -19.23
C VAL A 165 2.98 45.50 -18.50
N VAL A 166 4.18 45.97 -18.16
CA VAL A 166 5.11 45.26 -17.27
C VAL A 166 4.47 45.03 -15.91
N LEU A 167 3.89 46.06 -15.30
CA LEU A 167 3.21 45.94 -14.00
C LEU A 167 2.02 44.98 -14.05
N LEU A 168 1.23 45.00 -15.13
CA LEU A 168 0.15 44.04 -15.31
C LEU A 168 0.66 42.60 -15.38
N HIS A 169 1.76 42.35 -16.11
CA HIS A 169 2.40 41.04 -16.20
C HIS A 169 2.84 40.56 -14.80
N GLU A 170 3.64 41.37 -14.12
CA GLU A 170 4.18 41.07 -12.79
C GLU A 170 3.06 40.86 -11.74
N ARG A 171 1.99 41.65 -11.81
CA ARG A 171 0.83 41.49 -10.93
C ARG A 171 0.16 40.12 -11.06
N VAL A 172 0.24 39.47 -12.23
CA VAL A 172 -0.29 38.11 -12.41
C VAL A 172 0.53 37.10 -11.61
N HIS A 173 1.87 37.24 -11.58
CA HIS A 173 2.73 36.36 -10.79
C HIS A 173 2.44 36.48 -9.29
N VAL A 174 2.26 37.70 -8.80
CA VAL A 174 1.85 37.97 -7.41
C VAL A 174 0.49 37.35 -7.12
N ARG A 175 -0.55 37.69 -7.91
CA ARG A 175 -1.93 37.25 -7.68
C ARG A 175 -2.07 35.72 -7.70
N GLN A 176 -1.27 35.04 -8.52
CA GLN A 176 -1.32 33.58 -8.65
C GLN A 176 -0.30 32.85 -7.77
N ALA A 177 0.43 33.58 -6.92
CA ALA A 177 1.44 33.06 -6.02
C ALA A 177 2.49 32.18 -6.73
N HIS A 178 2.92 32.58 -7.93
CA HIS A 178 3.90 31.82 -8.72
C HIS A 178 5.24 31.62 -7.98
N SER A 179 5.58 32.50 -7.04
CA SER A 179 6.76 32.36 -6.19
C SER A 179 6.73 31.08 -5.32
N LEU A 180 5.55 30.64 -4.88
CA LEU A 180 5.42 29.40 -4.09
C LEU A 180 5.75 28.17 -4.94
N ASP A 181 5.20 28.11 -6.15
CA ASP A 181 5.48 27.05 -7.12
C ASP A 181 6.98 26.99 -7.46
N VAL A 182 7.63 28.15 -7.64
CA VAL A 182 9.08 28.22 -7.90
C VAL A 182 9.88 27.76 -6.68
N LEU A 183 9.55 28.19 -5.46
CA LEU A 183 10.21 27.73 -4.23
C LEU A 183 10.06 26.22 -4.04
N LEU A 184 8.88 25.67 -4.28
CA LEU A 184 8.62 24.23 -4.27
C LEU A 184 9.51 23.51 -5.28
N GLY A 185 9.63 24.02 -6.51
CA GLY A 185 10.49 23.44 -7.53
C GLY A 185 11.98 23.54 -7.21
N GLN A 186 12.42 24.64 -6.59
CA GLN A 186 13.80 24.78 -6.11
C GLN A 186 14.12 23.78 -5.01
N LEU A 187 13.21 23.60 -4.05
CA LEU A 187 13.34 22.60 -2.99
C LEU A 187 13.37 21.19 -3.57
N HIS A 188 12.44 20.85 -4.45
CA HIS A 188 12.39 19.56 -5.13
C HIS A 188 13.69 19.29 -5.92
N ARG A 189 14.18 20.29 -6.66
CA ARG A 189 15.44 20.22 -7.39
C ARG A 189 16.65 20.01 -6.48
N ALA A 190 16.68 20.62 -5.30
CA ALA A 190 17.76 20.41 -4.35
C ALA A 190 17.69 18.99 -3.75
N LEU A 191 16.50 18.53 -3.37
CA LEU A 191 16.29 17.22 -2.77
C LEU A 191 16.44 16.06 -3.75
N ALA A 192 16.12 16.25 -5.03
CA ALA A 192 16.18 15.26 -6.10
C ALA A 192 17.17 15.67 -7.21
N TRP A 193 18.30 16.27 -6.82
CA TRP A 193 19.21 16.96 -7.73
C TRP A 193 19.81 16.10 -8.83
N ALA A 194 20.00 14.82 -8.57
CA ALA A 194 20.51 13.85 -9.53
C ALA A 194 19.46 13.47 -10.60
N SER A 195 18.18 13.75 -10.36
CA SER A 195 17.09 13.38 -11.25
C SER A 195 16.81 14.45 -12.31
N PRO A 196 16.85 14.14 -13.61
CA PRO A 196 16.47 15.09 -14.65
C PRO A 196 14.99 15.52 -14.56
N ALA A 197 14.12 14.70 -13.95
CA ALA A 197 12.70 15.04 -13.77
C ALA A 197 12.53 16.33 -12.97
N ALA A 198 13.31 16.50 -11.90
CA ALA A 198 13.22 17.68 -11.04
C ALA A 198 13.60 18.97 -11.79
N TRP A 199 14.62 18.89 -12.65
CA TRP A 199 15.05 20.01 -13.49
C TRP A 199 14.04 20.34 -14.58
N LEU A 200 13.51 19.32 -15.26
CA LEU A 200 12.50 19.48 -16.31
C LEU A 200 11.20 20.03 -15.75
N TRP A 201 10.76 19.54 -14.58
CA TRP A 201 9.54 20.00 -13.92
C TRP A 201 9.60 21.50 -13.59
N LEU A 202 10.69 21.96 -12.95
CA LEU A 202 10.84 23.38 -12.61
C LEU A 202 10.81 24.26 -13.88
N ARG A 203 11.46 23.82 -14.97
CA ARG A 203 11.43 24.53 -16.26
C ARG A 203 10.02 24.60 -16.84
N ALA A 204 9.27 23.50 -16.80
CA ALA A 204 7.90 23.44 -17.30
C ALA A 204 6.97 24.37 -16.51
N VAL A 205 7.11 24.40 -15.19
CA VAL A 205 6.31 25.28 -14.31
C VAL A 205 6.60 26.75 -14.58
N GLN A 206 7.89 27.13 -14.64
CA GLN A 206 8.29 28.50 -14.94
C GLN A 206 7.78 28.96 -16.31
N GLU A 207 7.93 28.14 -17.34
CA GLU A 207 7.42 28.46 -18.67
C GLU A 207 5.89 28.60 -18.69
N ASN A 208 5.17 27.72 -18.00
CA ASN A 208 3.73 27.83 -17.91
C ASN A 208 3.28 29.10 -17.18
N HIS A 209 4.01 29.55 -16.14
CA HIS A 209 3.73 30.83 -15.47
C HIS A 209 3.84 32.01 -16.42
N GLU A 210 4.88 32.04 -17.26
CA GLU A 210 5.03 33.08 -18.29
C GLU A 210 3.84 33.07 -19.26
N PHE A 211 3.40 31.88 -19.71
CA PHE A 211 2.23 31.78 -20.58
C PHE A 211 0.94 32.28 -19.92
N VAL A 212 0.76 32.00 -18.63
CA VAL A 212 -0.38 32.51 -17.86
C VAL A 212 -0.37 34.04 -17.77
N ALA A 213 0.80 34.62 -17.51
CA ALA A 213 0.98 36.07 -17.41
C ALA A 213 0.82 36.77 -18.77
N ASP A 214 1.47 36.24 -19.83
CA ASP A 214 1.34 36.72 -21.20
C ASP A 214 -0.13 36.68 -21.67
N ALA A 215 -0.84 35.57 -21.45
CA ALA A 215 -2.25 35.46 -21.81
C ALA A 215 -3.14 36.48 -21.06
N ALA A 216 -2.80 36.85 -19.83
CA ALA A 216 -3.53 37.88 -19.09
C ALA A 216 -3.30 39.28 -19.65
N VAL A 217 -2.05 39.60 -20.03
CA VAL A 217 -1.72 40.86 -20.71
C VAL A 217 -2.46 40.98 -22.04
N LEU A 218 -2.43 39.93 -22.86
CA LEU A 218 -3.10 39.92 -24.16
C LEU A 218 -4.62 40.07 -24.05
N ARG A 219 -5.25 39.45 -23.04
CA ARG A 219 -6.70 39.61 -22.78
C ARG A 219 -7.08 41.02 -22.34
N HIS A 220 -6.19 41.74 -21.68
CA HIS A 220 -6.45 43.09 -21.19
C HIS A 220 -6.40 44.14 -22.30
N GLY A 221 -5.72 43.85 -23.41
CA GLY A 221 -5.79 44.65 -24.65
C GLY A 221 -5.12 46.03 -24.60
N ARG A 222 -4.34 46.36 -23.56
CA ARG A 222 -3.70 47.68 -23.40
C ARG A 222 -2.62 48.00 -24.44
N LEU A 223 -1.99 47.00 -25.06
CA LEU A 223 -0.99 47.17 -26.11
C LEU A 223 -1.23 46.20 -27.28
N PRO A 224 -0.95 46.61 -28.53
CA PRO A 224 -0.92 45.68 -29.65
C PRO A 224 0.11 44.56 -29.39
N VAL A 225 -0.24 43.32 -29.75
CA VAL A 225 0.57 42.11 -29.50
C VAL A 225 2.03 42.28 -29.95
N ARG A 226 2.25 42.92 -31.11
CA ARG A 226 3.59 43.16 -31.66
C ARG A 226 4.43 44.08 -30.78
N HIS A 227 3.87 45.16 -30.23
CA HIS A 227 4.59 46.06 -29.34
C HIS A 227 4.99 45.34 -28.04
N TYR A 228 4.11 44.51 -27.51
CA TYR A 228 4.42 43.69 -26.33
C TYR A 228 5.57 42.70 -26.62
N GLN A 229 5.53 41.99 -27.77
CA GLN A 229 6.59 41.08 -28.19
C GLN A 229 7.95 41.78 -28.34
N TYR A 230 7.99 42.99 -28.91
CA TYR A 230 9.22 43.78 -29.02
C TYR A 230 9.75 44.21 -27.65
N SER A 231 8.89 44.63 -26.73
CA SER A 231 9.28 44.97 -25.36
C SER A 231 9.90 43.77 -24.65
N LEU A 232 9.31 42.57 -24.77
CA LEU A 232 9.88 41.33 -24.22
C LEU A 232 11.23 40.98 -24.83
N ALA A 233 11.39 41.12 -26.14
CA ALA A 233 12.66 40.86 -26.83
C ALA A 233 13.75 41.82 -26.38
N ARG A 234 13.43 43.11 -26.22
CA ARG A 234 14.36 44.14 -25.74
C ARG A 234 14.79 43.86 -24.30
N LEU A 235 13.85 43.52 -23.41
CA LEU A 235 14.15 43.17 -22.02
C LEU A 235 15.00 41.90 -21.91
N SER A 236 14.79 40.93 -22.79
CA SER A 236 15.57 39.69 -22.81
C SER A 236 17.00 39.87 -23.33
N ALA A 237 17.24 40.85 -24.23
CA ALA A 237 18.57 41.18 -24.74
C ALA A 237 19.50 41.76 -23.65
N LEU A 238 18.93 42.42 -22.64
CA LEU A 238 19.67 42.91 -21.47
C LEU A 238 20.20 41.78 -20.57
N ALA A 239 19.72 40.54 -20.76
CA ALA A 239 20.07 39.37 -19.96
C ALA A 239 20.98 38.35 -20.69
N ALA A 240 21.60 38.74 -21.82
CA ALA A 240 22.44 37.83 -22.61
C ALA A 240 23.72 37.41 -21.86
N GLY A 241 23.87 36.10 -21.64
CA GLY A 241 25.05 35.47 -21.02
C GLY A 241 26.14 35.06 -22.04
N PRO A 242 27.25 34.43 -21.58
CA PRO A 242 28.42 34.12 -22.40
C PRO A 242 28.13 33.18 -23.59
N SER A 243 28.94 33.32 -24.66
CA SER A 243 28.73 32.81 -26.02
C SER A 243 28.73 31.28 -26.20
N LEU A 244 29.16 30.51 -25.20
CA LEU A 244 29.18 29.03 -25.26
C LEU A 244 27.84 28.39 -24.89
N THR A 245 26.79 29.17 -24.64
CA THR A 245 25.47 28.66 -24.23
C THR A 245 24.34 29.30 -25.03
N THR A 246 23.31 28.55 -25.38
CA THR A 246 22.00 29.15 -25.70
C THR A 246 21.34 29.47 -24.36
N PRO A 247 21.26 30.74 -23.94
CA PRO A 247 20.72 31.08 -22.63
C PRO A 247 19.28 30.59 -22.55
N PHE A 248 18.91 30.01 -21.42
CA PHE A 248 17.54 29.55 -21.14
C PHE A 248 16.51 30.65 -21.43
N SER A 249 16.86 31.91 -21.17
CA SER A 249 16.07 33.10 -21.47
C SER A 249 15.67 33.23 -22.95
N PHE A 250 16.55 32.84 -23.89
CA PHE A 250 16.24 32.90 -25.33
C PHE A 250 15.25 31.82 -25.75
N LEU A 251 15.44 30.57 -25.29
CA LEU A 251 14.51 29.48 -25.55
C LEU A 251 13.13 29.77 -24.93
N LEU A 252 13.11 30.34 -23.73
CA LEU A 252 11.88 30.76 -23.03
C LEU A 252 11.17 31.87 -23.82
N LEU A 253 11.88 32.93 -24.22
CA LEU A 253 11.32 34.02 -25.02
C LEU A 253 10.73 33.50 -26.33
N LYS A 254 11.44 32.62 -27.05
CA LYS A 254 10.95 32.00 -28.28
C LYS A 254 9.62 31.27 -28.03
N ASN A 255 9.53 30.48 -26.96
CA ASN A 255 8.33 29.71 -26.66
C ASN A 255 7.17 30.63 -26.25
N ARG A 256 7.44 31.70 -25.50
CA ARG A 256 6.45 32.75 -25.18
C ARG A 256 5.89 33.40 -26.44
N ILE A 257 6.76 33.83 -27.36
CA ILE A 257 6.35 34.42 -28.65
C ILE A 257 5.53 33.43 -29.48
N ALA A 258 5.97 32.17 -29.56
CA ALA A 258 5.21 31.14 -30.27
C ALA A 258 3.82 30.91 -29.66
N MET A 259 3.72 30.87 -28.32
CA MET A 259 2.47 30.65 -27.60
C MET A 259 1.50 31.84 -27.74
N MET A 260 2.01 33.08 -27.73
CA MET A 260 1.19 34.29 -27.95
C MET A 260 0.57 34.34 -29.35
N ASN A 261 1.20 33.72 -30.35
CA ASN A 261 0.70 33.66 -31.72
C ASN A 261 -0.12 32.38 -32.01
N ALA A 262 -0.26 31.48 -31.03
CA ALA A 262 -1.01 30.25 -31.21
C ALA A 262 -2.53 30.50 -31.22
N ARG A 263 -3.26 29.67 -31.97
CA ARG A 263 -4.72 29.68 -31.95
C ARG A 263 -5.23 29.06 -30.64
N PRO A 264 -6.35 29.56 -30.07
CA PRO A 264 -7.01 28.94 -28.93
C PRO A 264 -7.26 27.44 -29.15
N SER A 265 -6.88 26.63 -28.16
CA SER A 265 -7.17 25.20 -28.12
C SER A 265 -8.68 24.95 -28.08
N SER A 266 -9.14 23.97 -28.86
CA SER A 266 -10.56 23.55 -28.82
C SER A 266 -10.85 22.71 -27.58
N SER A 267 -12.10 22.73 -27.10
CA SER A 267 -12.54 21.96 -25.93
C SER A 267 -12.28 20.46 -26.05
N ARG A 268 -12.32 19.90 -27.27
CA ARG A 268 -11.97 18.50 -27.55
C ARG A 268 -10.54 18.13 -27.15
N GLN A 269 -9.62 19.09 -27.13
CA GLN A 269 -8.23 18.86 -26.69
C GLN A 269 -8.13 18.62 -25.17
N LEU A 270 -9.19 18.89 -24.39
CA LEU A 270 -9.26 18.59 -22.96
C LEU A 270 -9.13 17.09 -22.67
N LEU A 271 -9.57 16.23 -23.60
CA LEU A 271 -9.43 14.77 -23.47
C LEU A 271 -7.96 14.33 -23.32
N ARG A 272 -6.99 15.11 -23.82
CA ARG A 272 -5.56 14.80 -23.69
C ARG A 272 -5.09 14.75 -22.24
N TYR A 273 -5.75 15.44 -21.32
CA TYR A 273 -5.41 15.38 -19.90
C TYR A 273 -5.65 14.00 -19.28
N ALA A 274 -6.58 13.21 -19.84
CA ALA A 274 -6.79 11.83 -19.42
C ALA A 274 -5.57 10.94 -19.69
N ALA A 275 -4.71 11.28 -20.66
CA ALA A 275 -3.49 10.54 -20.96
C ALA A 275 -2.53 10.47 -19.76
N GLY A 276 -2.52 11.49 -18.88
CA GLY A 276 -1.71 11.46 -17.66
C GLY A 276 -2.18 10.38 -16.68
N LEU A 277 -3.50 10.26 -16.50
CA LEU A 277 -4.08 9.23 -15.64
C LEU A 277 -3.86 7.83 -16.22
N ILE A 278 -4.01 7.66 -17.53
CA ILE A 278 -3.75 6.40 -18.24
C ILE A 278 -2.28 6.00 -18.09
N ALA A 279 -1.34 6.94 -18.26
CA ALA A 279 0.08 6.65 -18.11
C ALA A 279 0.42 6.20 -16.68
N LEU A 280 -0.11 6.88 -15.66
CA LEU A 280 0.14 6.53 -14.26
C LEU A 280 -0.46 5.17 -13.88
N THR A 281 -1.69 4.89 -14.33
CA THR A 281 -2.34 3.59 -14.10
C THR A 281 -1.63 2.46 -14.85
N GLY A 282 -1.17 2.70 -16.07
CA GLY A 282 -0.34 1.74 -16.82
C GLY A 282 0.97 1.42 -16.11
N LEU A 283 1.66 2.43 -15.57
CA LEU A 283 2.87 2.24 -14.77
C LEU A 283 2.57 1.45 -13.47
N ALA A 284 1.48 1.79 -12.78
CA ALA A 284 1.02 1.08 -11.59
C ALA A 284 0.79 -0.41 -11.86
N VAL A 285 0.09 -0.76 -12.94
CA VAL A 285 -0.16 -2.15 -13.33
C VAL A 285 1.12 -2.87 -13.74
N SER A 286 2.02 -2.20 -14.47
CA SER A 286 3.27 -2.80 -14.92
C SER A 286 4.27 -3.07 -13.80
N CYS A 287 4.29 -2.23 -12.76
CA CYS A 287 5.19 -2.37 -11.61
C CYS A 287 4.57 -3.16 -10.45
N ALA A 288 3.27 -3.41 -10.47
CA ALA A 288 2.62 -4.22 -9.47
C ALA A 288 3.11 -5.67 -9.57
N THR A 289 3.74 -6.14 -8.51
CA THR A 289 3.96 -7.57 -8.32
C THR A 289 2.62 -8.19 -7.93
N PRO A 290 2.16 -9.28 -8.58
CA PRO A 290 0.96 -9.96 -8.14
C PRO A 290 1.16 -10.39 -6.69
N LYS A 291 0.21 -10.04 -5.82
CA LYS A 291 0.23 -10.51 -4.45
C LYS A 291 0.23 -12.03 -4.50
N VAL A 292 1.36 -12.63 -4.10
CA VAL A 292 1.47 -14.07 -3.94
C VAL A 292 0.36 -14.45 -2.98
N ALA A 293 -0.48 -15.41 -3.35
CA ALA A 293 -1.38 -16.00 -2.38
C ALA A 293 -0.47 -16.57 -1.29
N GLU A 294 -0.39 -15.89 -0.15
CA GLU A 294 0.22 -16.45 1.05
C GLU A 294 -0.57 -17.74 1.33
N LEU A 295 0.01 -18.87 0.92
CA LEU A 295 -0.41 -20.14 1.45
C LEU A 295 -0.24 -19.98 2.97
N PRO A 296 -1.28 -20.20 3.78
CA PRO A 296 -1.09 -20.23 5.21
C PRO A 296 0.03 -21.23 5.46
N VAL A 297 1.15 -20.74 6.01
CA VAL A 297 2.29 -21.58 6.40
C VAL A 297 1.68 -22.73 7.20
N PRO A 298 1.92 -24.01 6.82
CA PRO A 298 1.38 -25.12 7.57
C PRO A 298 1.79 -24.93 9.03
N LEU A 299 0.89 -25.20 9.98
CA LEU A 299 1.17 -24.97 11.41
C LEU A 299 2.50 -25.61 11.84
N SER A 300 2.95 -26.66 11.16
CA SER A 300 4.24 -27.34 11.35
C SER A 300 5.49 -26.55 10.92
N ALA A 301 5.35 -25.49 10.10
CA ALA A 301 6.45 -24.68 9.58
C ALA A 301 6.53 -23.28 10.22
N GLN A 302 5.68 -22.97 11.20
CA GLN A 302 5.87 -21.81 12.05
C GLN A 302 6.81 -22.18 13.20
N PRO A 303 7.98 -21.53 13.36
CA PRO A 303 8.92 -21.84 14.45
C PRO A 303 8.34 -21.63 15.87
N ASN A 304 7.14 -21.03 15.97
CA ASN A 304 6.43 -20.75 17.23
C ASN A 304 4.99 -21.31 17.29
N ALA A 305 4.56 -22.21 16.40
CA ALA A 305 3.29 -22.88 16.58
C ALA A 305 3.38 -23.81 17.80
N LYS A 306 2.82 -23.37 18.93
CA LYS A 306 2.67 -24.22 20.11
C LYS A 306 1.76 -25.39 19.75
N THR A 307 2.33 -26.59 19.60
CA THR A 307 1.57 -27.84 19.64
C THR A 307 0.91 -27.92 21.01
N TYR A 308 -0.40 -27.72 21.06
CA TYR A 308 -1.15 -27.81 22.32
C TYR A 308 -1.35 -29.29 22.63
N SER A 309 -0.58 -29.80 23.59
CA SER A 309 -0.81 -31.12 24.16
C SER A 309 -2.11 -31.07 24.97
N ILE A 310 -3.08 -31.86 24.55
CA ILE A 310 -4.34 -32.10 25.27
C ILE A 310 -4.08 -32.67 26.67
N ASP A 311 -2.93 -33.30 26.88
CA ASP A 311 -2.56 -33.96 28.15
C ASP A 311 -2.36 -32.98 29.31
N LYS A 312 -2.24 -31.67 29.01
CA LYS A 312 -2.06 -30.62 30.02
C LYS A 312 -3.35 -29.90 30.42
N LEU A 313 -4.50 -30.27 29.84
CA LEU A 313 -5.78 -29.64 30.17
C LEU A 313 -6.31 -30.15 31.51
N THR A 314 -7.01 -29.29 32.25
CA THR A 314 -7.80 -29.74 33.41
C THR A 314 -9.17 -30.20 32.93
N TYR A 315 -9.54 -31.44 33.27
CA TYR A 315 -10.76 -32.08 32.78
C TYR A 315 -11.91 -31.92 33.77
N PHE A 316 -13.10 -31.64 33.24
CA PHE A 316 -14.35 -31.62 33.96
C PHE A 316 -15.35 -32.50 33.24
N LEU A 317 -15.97 -33.44 33.95
CA LEU A 317 -17.07 -34.26 33.46
C LEU A 317 -18.34 -33.83 34.20
N ASN A 318 -19.36 -33.39 33.45
CA ASN A 318 -20.63 -32.92 34.00
C ASN A 318 -20.47 -31.87 35.12
N GLY A 319 -19.53 -30.93 34.93
CA GLY A 319 -19.27 -29.85 35.89
C GLY A 319 -18.41 -30.24 37.10
N LEU A 320 -17.98 -31.49 37.21
CA LEU A 320 -17.12 -31.98 38.29
C LEU A 320 -15.70 -32.26 37.78
N PRO A 321 -14.65 -32.01 38.58
CA PRO A 321 -13.28 -32.37 38.21
C PRO A 321 -13.17 -33.85 37.89
N SER A 322 -12.47 -34.19 36.81
CA SER A 322 -12.26 -35.57 36.39
C SER A 322 -10.84 -35.77 35.88
N THR A 323 -10.40 -37.02 35.80
CA THR A 323 -9.17 -37.37 35.08
C THR A 323 -9.44 -37.50 33.58
N LYS A 324 -8.39 -37.42 32.76
CA LYS A 324 -8.51 -37.62 31.32
C LYS A 324 -9.12 -38.99 31.03
N GLU A 325 -8.61 -40.04 31.68
CA GLU A 325 -9.01 -41.42 31.44
C GLU A 325 -10.47 -41.66 31.81
N GLU A 326 -10.94 -41.13 32.94
CA GLU A 326 -12.34 -41.26 33.37
C GLU A 326 -13.29 -40.48 32.46
N ALA A 327 -12.91 -39.24 32.10
CA ALA A 327 -13.74 -38.39 31.28
C ALA A 327 -13.92 -38.96 29.86
N PHE A 328 -12.86 -39.48 29.26
CA PHE A 328 -12.93 -40.18 27.96
C PHE A 328 -13.62 -41.54 28.07
N LYS A 329 -13.40 -42.32 29.14
CA LYS A 329 -14.07 -43.62 29.34
C LYS A 329 -15.58 -43.46 29.52
N ALA A 330 -16.03 -42.41 30.21
CA ALA A 330 -17.43 -42.08 30.40
C ALA A 330 -18.12 -41.63 29.11
N ILE A 331 -17.37 -41.02 28.19
CA ILE A 331 -17.83 -40.70 26.84
C ILE A 331 -17.92 -41.95 25.97
N ASP A 332 -16.90 -42.81 25.99
CA ASP A 332 -16.86 -44.00 25.13
C ASP A 332 -17.86 -45.09 25.57
N ASN A 333 -18.06 -45.27 26.89
CA ASN A 333 -18.87 -46.36 27.45
C ASN A 333 -20.13 -45.91 28.22
N GLY A 334 -20.52 -44.63 28.11
CA GLY A 334 -21.68 -44.10 28.83
C GLY A 334 -23.03 -44.55 28.23
N PRO A 335 -24.14 -44.45 28.97
CA PRO A 335 -25.48 -44.79 28.47
C PRO A 335 -25.89 -44.00 27.20
N ALA A 336 -25.24 -42.85 26.97
CA ALA A 336 -25.41 -42.01 25.78
C ALA A 336 -24.87 -42.66 24.48
N THR A 337 -23.77 -43.44 24.53
CA THR A 337 -23.25 -44.14 23.34
C THR A 337 -24.12 -45.33 22.93
N GLN A 338 -24.90 -45.90 23.85
CA GLN A 338 -25.85 -46.98 23.56
C GLN A 338 -27.16 -46.49 22.91
N ASN A 339 -27.61 -45.26 23.24
CA ASN A 339 -28.82 -44.65 22.65
C ASN A 339 -28.53 -43.67 21.50
N GLY A 340 -27.26 -43.50 21.12
CA GLY A 340 -26.87 -42.66 19.97
C GLY A 340 -26.88 -41.16 20.22
N GLU A 341 -26.91 -40.72 21.48
CA GLU A 341 -26.82 -39.30 21.87
C GLU A 341 -25.36 -38.88 22.09
N THR A 342 -24.97 -37.71 21.58
CA THR A 342 -23.58 -37.26 21.60
C THR A 342 -23.24 -36.43 22.83
N PRO A 343 -22.18 -36.78 23.58
CA PRO A 343 -21.63 -35.89 24.59
C PRO A 343 -21.07 -34.63 23.95
N GLN A 344 -21.24 -33.50 24.64
CA GLN A 344 -20.76 -32.20 24.19
C GLN A 344 -19.41 -31.90 24.83
N LEU A 345 -18.48 -31.39 24.01
CA LEU A 345 -17.12 -31.05 24.43
C LEU A 345 -16.88 -29.55 24.26
N TYR A 346 -16.46 -28.91 25.35
CA TYR A 346 -16.08 -27.51 25.38
C TYR A 346 -14.64 -27.37 25.88
N VAL A 347 -13.80 -26.70 25.11
CA VAL A 347 -12.41 -26.40 25.50
C VAL A 347 -12.27 -24.90 25.67
N PHE A 348 -11.85 -24.45 26.85
CA PHE A 348 -11.66 -23.04 27.17
C PHE A 348 -10.17 -22.77 27.46
N LYS A 349 -9.56 -21.89 26.68
CA LYS A 349 -8.17 -21.44 26.88
C LYS A 349 -8.01 -19.98 26.44
N GLY A 350 -7.80 -19.09 27.42
CA GLY A 350 -7.65 -17.65 27.20
C GLY A 350 -8.93 -16.94 26.70
N THR A 351 -8.87 -15.60 26.58
CA THR A 351 -9.98 -14.77 26.08
C THR A 351 -10.01 -14.78 24.55
N LYS A 352 -10.62 -15.82 23.94
CA LYS A 352 -10.99 -15.78 22.52
C LYS A 352 -12.35 -15.08 22.35
N PRO A 353 -12.56 -14.30 21.27
CA PRO A 353 -13.87 -13.72 20.99
C PRO A 353 -14.92 -14.84 20.79
N GLY A 354 -15.97 -14.86 21.61
CA GLY A 354 -17.11 -15.78 21.46
C GLY A 354 -17.05 -17.09 22.26
N GLN A 355 -15.95 -17.40 22.96
CA GLN A 355 -15.89 -18.47 23.96
C GLN A 355 -15.52 -17.83 25.31
N SER A 356 -16.47 -17.81 26.25
CA SER A 356 -16.32 -17.11 27.52
C SER A 356 -16.45 -18.11 28.67
N ALA A 357 -15.37 -18.27 29.43
CA ALA A 357 -15.37 -18.83 30.77
C ALA A 357 -14.50 -17.91 31.65
N ASP A 358 -14.92 -17.65 32.88
CA ASP A 358 -14.14 -16.85 33.84
C ASP A 358 -12.94 -17.67 34.35
N MET A 359 -11.85 -17.58 33.60
CA MET A 359 -10.59 -18.27 33.93
C MET A 359 -9.97 -17.77 35.23
N ALA A 360 -10.26 -16.53 35.67
CA ALA A 360 -9.77 -16.01 36.93
C ALA A 360 -10.50 -16.66 38.12
N ALA A 361 -11.81 -16.87 38.01
CA ALA A 361 -12.57 -17.63 38.99
C ALA A 361 -12.14 -19.10 39.05
N LEU A 362 -11.93 -19.76 37.89
CA LEU A 362 -11.41 -21.13 37.84
C LEU A 362 -10.01 -21.26 38.47
N ARG A 363 -9.14 -20.27 38.25
CA ARG A 363 -7.80 -20.25 38.83
C ARG A 363 -7.81 -20.09 40.35
N ARG A 364 -8.80 -19.37 40.91
CA ARG A 364 -8.98 -19.27 42.38
C ARG A 364 -9.32 -20.62 43.00
N ASP A 365 -10.15 -21.42 42.32
CA ASP A 365 -10.70 -22.65 42.89
C ASP A 365 -9.83 -23.90 42.58
N PHE A 366 -9.15 -23.93 41.44
CA PHE A 366 -8.36 -25.08 40.98
C PHE A 366 -6.86 -24.79 40.83
N GLY A 367 -6.42 -23.58 41.19
CA GLY A 367 -5.01 -23.18 41.17
C GLY A 367 -4.43 -23.04 39.76
N SER A 368 -3.10 -23.10 39.64
CA SER A 368 -2.40 -22.92 38.36
C SER A 368 -2.62 -24.05 37.34
N LYS A 369 -3.30 -25.14 37.71
CA LYS A 369 -3.57 -26.28 36.81
C LYS A 369 -4.45 -25.90 35.62
N VAL A 370 -5.31 -24.89 35.78
CA VAL A 370 -6.20 -24.41 34.72
C VAL A 370 -5.52 -23.41 33.77
N ASP A 371 -4.27 -23.03 34.02
CA ASP A 371 -3.52 -22.06 33.19
C ASP A 371 -3.28 -22.60 31.78
N ASP A 372 -3.15 -23.92 31.64
CA ASP A 372 -3.05 -24.60 30.36
C ASP A 372 -4.40 -24.75 29.64
N GLY A 373 -5.51 -24.38 30.30
CA GLY A 373 -6.88 -24.46 29.80
C GLY A 373 -7.70 -25.54 30.49
N ILE A 374 -9.02 -25.45 30.34
CA ILE A 374 -9.97 -26.44 30.85
C ILE A 374 -10.71 -27.13 29.71
N MET A 375 -11.13 -28.36 29.96
CA MET A 375 -11.94 -29.17 29.07
C MET A 375 -13.18 -29.65 29.80
N LEU A 376 -14.34 -29.10 29.45
CA LEU A 376 -15.63 -29.46 30.00
C LEU A 376 -16.33 -30.43 29.03
N MET A 377 -16.56 -31.64 29.52
CA MET A 377 -17.31 -32.71 28.87
C MET A 377 -18.69 -32.81 29.53
N ILE A 378 -19.75 -32.73 28.74
CA ILE A 378 -21.13 -32.89 29.21
C ILE A 378 -21.74 -34.12 28.52
N THR A 379 -22.14 -35.12 29.29
CA THR A 379 -22.84 -36.30 28.76
C THR A 379 -24.24 -35.93 28.28
N ALA A 380 -24.85 -36.74 27.41
CA ALA A 380 -26.21 -36.49 26.96
C ALA A 380 -27.20 -36.41 28.13
N GLY A 381 -28.09 -35.41 28.13
CA GLY A 381 -28.97 -35.06 29.26
C GLY A 381 -28.26 -34.41 30.47
N GLY A 382 -26.93 -34.33 30.45
CA GLY A 382 -26.09 -33.78 31.53
C GLY A 382 -26.23 -32.28 31.74
N GLU A 383 -26.72 -31.54 30.73
CA GLU A 383 -26.98 -30.09 30.84
C GLU A 383 -27.96 -29.74 31.96
N GLN A 384 -28.89 -30.66 32.26
CA GLN A 384 -29.89 -30.49 33.31
C GLN A 384 -29.39 -30.93 34.69
N GLN A 385 -28.16 -31.45 34.80
CA GLN A 385 -27.61 -31.83 36.09
C GLN A 385 -27.27 -30.57 36.90
N PRO A 386 -27.62 -30.53 38.20
CA PRO A 386 -27.34 -29.37 39.06
C PRO A 386 -25.86 -28.97 39.04
N ALA A 387 -24.95 -29.95 39.02
CA ALA A 387 -23.51 -29.72 38.96
C ALA A 387 -23.06 -28.96 37.69
N VAL A 388 -23.70 -29.21 36.53
CA VAL A 388 -23.40 -28.50 35.29
C VAL A 388 -23.95 -27.06 35.36
N GLN A 389 -25.17 -26.88 35.85
CA GLN A 389 -25.77 -25.55 35.98
C GLN A 389 -25.01 -24.68 36.98
N ASP A 390 -24.59 -25.26 38.10
CA ASP A 390 -23.77 -24.58 39.10
C ASP A 390 -22.39 -24.22 38.55
N PHE A 391 -21.75 -25.14 37.82
CA PHE A 391 -20.47 -24.87 37.16
C PHE A 391 -20.58 -23.72 36.15
N VAL A 392 -21.62 -23.76 35.31
CA VAL A 392 -21.90 -22.75 34.29
C VAL A 392 -22.14 -21.38 34.92
N ARG A 393 -22.95 -21.33 35.97
CA ARG A 393 -23.28 -20.09 36.69
C ARG A 393 -22.06 -19.54 37.44
N LYS A 394 -21.33 -20.40 38.14
CA LYS A 394 -20.18 -20.02 38.98
C LYS A 394 -19.02 -19.49 38.15
N TYR A 395 -18.76 -20.07 36.97
CA TYR A 395 -17.64 -19.67 36.10
C TYR A 395 -18.10 -18.91 34.84
N SER A 396 -19.35 -18.46 34.79
CA SER A 396 -19.93 -17.69 33.66
C SER A 396 -19.66 -18.32 32.29
N VAL A 397 -19.81 -19.65 32.20
CA VAL A 397 -19.51 -20.42 30.98
C VAL A 397 -20.63 -20.23 29.97
N LYS A 398 -20.31 -19.73 28.77
CA LYS A 398 -21.29 -19.70 27.68
C LYS A 398 -21.33 -21.05 26.96
N LEU A 399 -22.30 -21.89 27.30
CA LEU A 399 -22.64 -23.13 26.58
C LEU A 399 -23.43 -22.85 25.30
N THR A 400 -22.91 -22.00 24.40
CA THR A 400 -23.60 -21.73 23.13
C THR A 400 -23.04 -22.67 22.06
N LEU A 401 -23.74 -23.77 21.78
CA LEU A 401 -23.57 -24.46 20.50
C LEU A 401 -24.44 -23.72 19.49
N LYS A 402 -23.83 -23.12 18.46
CA LYS A 402 -24.60 -22.59 17.32
C LYS A 402 -25.41 -23.74 16.70
N GLU A 403 -26.64 -23.52 16.28
CA GLU A 403 -27.47 -24.52 15.56
C GLU A 403 -26.71 -25.16 14.38
N SER A 404 -25.81 -24.40 13.74
CA SER A 404 -24.93 -24.90 12.69
C SER A 404 -23.95 -25.98 13.17
N ALA A 405 -23.46 -25.93 14.42
CA ALA A 405 -22.57 -26.94 14.98
C ALA A 405 -23.29 -28.26 15.29
N GLN A 406 -24.55 -28.21 15.74
CA GLN A 406 -25.38 -29.40 15.96
C GLN A 406 -25.78 -30.08 14.65
N ALA A 407 -26.16 -29.30 13.63
CA ALA A 407 -26.42 -29.81 12.29
C ALA A 407 -25.18 -30.51 11.69
N GLN A 408 -24.01 -29.91 11.86
CA GLN A 408 -22.76 -30.43 11.32
C GLN A 408 -22.22 -31.65 12.07
N GLN A 409 -22.46 -31.73 13.39
CA GLN A 409 -22.23 -32.96 14.16
C GLN A 409 -23.14 -34.10 13.70
N THR A 410 -24.41 -33.80 13.38
CA THR A 410 -25.37 -34.78 12.88
C THR A 410 -24.95 -35.34 11.52
N ILE A 411 -24.54 -34.46 10.59
CA ILE A 411 -24.03 -34.85 9.26
C ILE A 411 -22.75 -35.68 9.39
N THR A 412 -21.79 -35.22 10.20
CA THR A 412 -20.54 -35.94 10.44
C THR A 412 -20.82 -37.34 11.01
N ARG A 413 -21.79 -37.48 11.92
CA ARG A 413 -22.18 -38.77 12.51
C ARG A 413 -22.80 -39.71 11.47
N ASP A 414 -23.73 -39.23 10.65
CA ASP A 414 -24.37 -40.05 9.62
C ASP A 414 -23.34 -40.56 8.60
N TYR A 415 -22.42 -39.68 8.19
CA TYR A 415 -21.37 -40.03 7.23
C TYR A 415 -20.36 -41.01 7.83
N TYR A 416 -20.00 -40.83 9.10
CA TYR A 416 -19.13 -41.76 9.81
C TYR A 416 -19.72 -43.16 9.86
N ARG A 417 -21.01 -43.30 10.21
CA ARG A 417 -21.69 -44.61 10.23
C ARG A 417 -21.70 -45.27 8.85
N LYS A 418 -22.06 -44.53 7.80
CA LYS A 418 -22.05 -45.05 6.42
C LYS A 418 -20.68 -45.55 5.98
N LEU A 419 -19.61 -44.82 6.33
CA LEU A 419 -18.24 -45.23 6.01
C LEU A 419 -17.77 -46.44 6.83
N VAL A 420 -18.10 -46.50 8.12
CA VAL A 420 -17.77 -47.66 8.98
C VAL A 420 -18.51 -48.92 8.54
N ASP A 421 -19.78 -48.79 8.15
CA ASP A 421 -20.63 -49.88 7.67
C ASP A 421 -20.32 -50.32 6.22
N GLY A 422 -19.33 -49.69 5.55
CA GLY A 422 -18.94 -50.00 4.17
C GLY A 422 -19.94 -49.56 3.09
N ARG A 423 -20.89 -48.68 3.43
CA ARG A 423 -21.90 -48.16 2.49
C ARG A 423 -21.40 -47.02 1.61
N GLY A 424 -20.27 -46.39 1.98
CA GLY A 424 -19.70 -45.26 1.24
C GLY A 424 -20.55 -43.98 1.32
N LEU A 425 -20.08 -42.91 0.67
CA LEU A 425 -20.83 -41.65 0.52
C LEU A 425 -21.17 -41.40 -0.95
N THR A 426 -22.39 -40.93 -1.21
CA THR A 426 -22.87 -40.57 -2.55
C THR A 426 -22.29 -39.22 -3.02
N ASP A 427 -22.33 -38.94 -4.33
CA ASP A 427 -21.88 -37.65 -4.87
C ASP A 427 -22.66 -36.46 -4.32
N ALA A 428 -23.96 -36.64 -4.05
CA ALA A 428 -24.80 -35.63 -3.43
C ALA A 428 -24.37 -35.32 -2.00
N GLU A 429 -23.96 -36.34 -1.24
CA GLU A 429 -23.47 -36.19 0.14
C GLU A 429 -22.07 -35.57 0.19
N ILE A 430 -21.20 -35.93 -0.76
CA ILE A 430 -19.89 -35.30 -0.91
C ILE A 430 -20.07 -33.84 -1.31
N GLY A 431 -21.04 -33.52 -2.18
CA GLY A 431 -21.46 -32.16 -2.48
C GLY A 431 -20.34 -31.27 -3.06
N GLY A 432 -19.37 -31.89 -3.74
CA GLY A 432 -18.18 -31.21 -4.26
C GLY A 432 -17.24 -30.67 -3.19
N ARG A 433 -17.32 -31.18 -1.94
CA ARG A 433 -16.34 -30.92 -0.87
C ARG A 433 -15.00 -31.58 -1.19
N LEU A 434 -13.92 -30.97 -0.71
CA LEU A 434 -12.59 -31.58 -0.80
C LEU A 434 -12.47 -32.75 0.17
N VAL A 435 -11.96 -33.87 -0.33
CA VAL A 435 -11.79 -35.07 0.49
C VAL A 435 -10.33 -35.24 0.87
N PHE A 436 -10.09 -35.53 2.14
CA PHE A 436 -8.79 -35.90 2.67
C PHE A 436 -8.90 -37.25 3.37
N ILE A 437 -7.93 -38.13 3.11
CA ILE A 437 -7.74 -39.38 3.84
C ILE A 437 -6.33 -39.34 4.43
N ASN A 438 -6.19 -39.45 5.75
CA ASN A 438 -4.91 -39.36 6.46
C ASN A 438 -4.11 -38.09 6.13
N GLN A 439 -4.81 -36.96 5.99
CA GLN A 439 -4.26 -35.64 5.64
C GLN A 439 -3.71 -35.53 4.20
N GLN A 440 -3.90 -36.56 3.36
CA GLN A 440 -3.63 -36.51 1.93
C GLN A 440 -4.92 -36.29 1.15
N GLU A 441 -4.87 -35.47 0.11
CA GLU A 441 -6.04 -35.24 -0.74
C GLU A 441 -6.40 -36.53 -1.47
N ALA A 442 -7.68 -36.89 -1.44
CA ALA A 442 -8.20 -38.11 -2.02
C ALA A 442 -9.37 -37.82 -2.95
N THR A 443 -9.62 -38.71 -3.90
CA THR A 443 -10.79 -38.64 -4.77
C THR A 443 -12.03 -39.18 -4.07
N ALA A 444 -13.22 -38.82 -4.56
CA ALA A 444 -14.48 -39.40 -4.10
C ALA A 444 -14.50 -40.93 -4.25
N GLU A 445 -13.83 -41.46 -5.27
CA GLU A 445 -13.68 -42.90 -5.49
C GLU A 445 -12.80 -43.55 -4.41
N GLN A 446 -11.68 -42.92 -4.05
CA GLN A 446 -10.81 -43.39 -2.97
C GLN A 446 -11.52 -43.37 -1.60
N LEU A 447 -12.41 -42.41 -1.37
CA LEU A 447 -13.27 -42.35 -0.19
C LEU A 447 -14.26 -43.52 -0.13
N ARG A 448 -14.85 -43.89 -1.28
CA ARG A 448 -15.77 -45.03 -1.39
C ARG A 448 -15.07 -46.37 -1.28
N ALA A 449 -13.82 -46.43 -1.72
CA ALA A 449 -12.98 -47.62 -1.64
C ALA A 449 -12.39 -47.87 -0.25
N LEU A 450 -12.72 -47.04 0.76
CA LEU A 450 -12.25 -47.25 2.13
C LEU A 450 -12.81 -48.57 2.71
N PRO A 451 -11.96 -49.46 3.23
CA PRO A 451 -12.42 -50.70 3.83
C PRO A 451 -13.29 -50.46 5.07
N ALA A 452 -14.37 -51.23 5.18
CA ALA A 452 -15.28 -51.17 6.32
C ALA A 452 -14.52 -51.41 7.65
N GLY A 453 -14.87 -50.65 8.68
CA GLY A 453 -14.24 -50.75 10.02
C GLY A 453 -12.82 -50.16 10.17
N LYS A 454 -12.20 -49.63 9.11
CA LYS A 454 -10.86 -49.02 9.14
C LYS A 454 -10.85 -47.51 9.38
N VAL A 455 -12.01 -46.84 9.36
CA VAL A 455 -12.14 -45.41 9.71
C VAL A 455 -11.98 -45.25 11.22
N SER A 456 -11.09 -44.35 11.64
CA SER A 456 -10.82 -44.00 13.04
C SER A 456 -11.46 -42.68 13.46
N ALA A 457 -11.53 -41.70 12.55
CA ALA A 457 -12.21 -40.44 12.79
C ALA A 457 -12.70 -39.81 11.48
N LEU A 458 -13.76 -39.01 11.57
CA LEU A 458 -14.30 -38.23 10.46
C LEU A 458 -14.60 -36.81 10.93
N ALA A 459 -14.23 -35.82 10.11
CA ALA A 459 -14.63 -34.43 10.31
C ALA A 459 -15.20 -33.88 9.00
N VAL A 460 -16.42 -33.33 9.05
CA VAL A 460 -17.06 -32.68 7.91
C VAL A 460 -17.14 -31.18 8.20
N ALA A 461 -16.61 -30.37 7.28
CA ALA A 461 -16.74 -28.92 7.31
C ALA A 461 -17.67 -28.46 6.18
N ASP A 462 -18.74 -27.75 6.52
CA ASP A 462 -19.63 -27.10 5.56
C ASP A 462 -19.24 -25.65 5.32
N GLY A 463 -19.23 -25.26 4.04
CA GLY A 463 -18.91 -23.89 3.62
C GLY A 463 -17.42 -23.64 3.34
N PRO A 464 -17.07 -22.41 2.93
CA PRO A 464 -15.77 -22.11 2.34
C PRO A 464 -14.63 -22.30 3.33
N VAL A 465 -13.71 -23.22 3.01
CA VAL A 465 -12.48 -23.43 3.79
C VAL A 465 -11.35 -22.61 3.18
N ALA A 466 -11.03 -21.49 3.85
CA ALA A 466 -10.03 -20.52 3.39
C ALA A 466 -8.67 -21.12 3.01
N LYS A 467 -8.26 -22.23 3.67
CA LYS A 467 -7.02 -22.98 3.38
C LYS A 467 -6.94 -23.46 1.92
N TYR A 468 -8.07 -23.74 1.27
CA TYR A 468 -8.12 -24.37 -0.06
C TYR A 468 -8.71 -23.47 -1.16
N GLY A 469 -8.93 -22.18 -0.88
CA GLY A 469 -9.42 -21.21 -1.87
C GLY A 469 -10.72 -21.65 -2.56
N GLU A 470 -10.83 -21.43 -3.87
CA GLU A 470 -12.00 -21.84 -4.67
C GLU A 470 -12.28 -23.35 -4.62
N ARG A 471 -11.25 -24.17 -4.45
CA ARG A 471 -11.42 -25.64 -4.34
C ARG A 471 -12.13 -26.01 -3.03
N GLY A 472 -11.94 -25.22 -1.98
CA GLY A 472 -12.59 -25.40 -0.68
C GLY A 472 -13.94 -24.71 -0.52
N LYS A 473 -14.50 -24.11 -1.58
CA LYS A 473 -15.71 -23.27 -1.49
C LYS A 473 -16.93 -24.02 -0.94
N ASN A 474 -17.00 -25.32 -1.19
CA ASN A 474 -18.11 -26.18 -0.78
C ASN A 474 -17.88 -26.85 0.58
N GLY A 475 -16.67 -26.77 1.15
CA GLY A 475 -16.31 -27.47 2.39
C GLY A 475 -15.27 -28.56 2.22
N LEU A 476 -15.07 -29.35 3.27
CA LEU A 476 -14.15 -30.50 3.28
C LEU A 476 -14.70 -31.69 4.07
N ILE A 477 -14.21 -32.87 3.71
CA ILE A 477 -14.41 -34.13 4.41
C ILE A 477 -13.01 -34.66 4.72
N ASN A 478 -12.68 -34.82 6.01
CA ASN A 478 -11.39 -35.36 6.42
C ASN A 478 -11.60 -36.67 7.18
N VAL A 479 -11.01 -37.74 6.66
CA VAL A 479 -11.08 -39.09 7.20
C VAL A 479 -9.71 -39.49 7.72
N LEU A 480 -9.67 -40.05 8.92
CA LEU A 480 -8.49 -40.75 9.45
C LEU A 480 -8.78 -42.24 9.46
N THR A 481 -7.78 -43.06 9.13
CA THR A 481 -7.86 -44.52 9.22
C THR A 481 -7.03 -45.03 10.40
N LYS A 482 -7.30 -46.26 10.84
CA LYS A 482 -6.63 -46.91 11.99
C LYS A 482 -5.16 -47.27 11.73
N ASP A 483 -4.66 -47.17 10.49
CA ASP A 483 -3.32 -47.66 10.11
C ASP A 483 -2.18 -46.64 10.36
N ARG A 484 -2.42 -45.60 11.17
CA ARG A 484 -1.38 -44.67 11.66
C ARG A 484 -1.02 -44.97 13.11
N SER A 485 -0.41 -46.13 13.32
CA SER A 485 0.45 -46.38 14.48
C SER A 485 1.84 -46.71 13.94
N GLU A 486 2.60 -45.67 13.61
CA GLU A 486 4.09 -45.65 13.59
C GLU A 486 4.57 -44.21 13.36
#